data_AF-A0A0K0SZA8-F1
#
_entry.id   AF-A0A0K0SZA8-F1
#
_cell.length_a   1.000
_cell.length_b   1.000
_cell.length_c   1.000
_cell.angle_alpha   90.00
_cell.angle_beta   90.00
_cell.angle_gamma   90.00
#
_symmetry.space_group_name_H-M   'P 1'
#
loop_
_entity.id
_entity.type
_entity.pdbx_description
1 polymer ?
#
loop_
_entity_poly.entity_id
_entity_poly.type
_entity_poly.pdbx_seq_one_letter_code
_entity_poly.pdbx_strand_id
1 'polypeptide(L)'
;MTNADHDSSTPGTQYFEVNDIVRGGFSGLAVNAGYTLFSTTASPVYRQGRTFTSVQHRALAYDTSANKALNGTNYLDLPTKNTVTANYSGVNSPIDATTTASTSSATQDAVVNDSWVDFTLDSVYADDDGSTNAVSAFTYVQAACTANPSVITNGGAIRLRQTAQEATTMKEIILDGYSIGTP
;
A
#
# COMPACT_ATOMS: atom_id res chain seq x y z
N MET A 1 -15.76 17.90 20.33
CA MET A 1 -15.23 17.39 19.06
C MET A 1 -13.76 17.10 19.25
N THR A 2 -13.35 15.85 19.38
CA THR A 2 -11.96 15.45 19.14
C THR A 2 -11.82 15.28 17.63
N ASN A 3 -11.58 16.40 16.94
CA ASN A 3 -11.31 16.45 15.49
C ASN A 3 -10.16 15.49 15.17
N ALA A 4 -10.47 14.35 14.56
CA ALA A 4 -9.53 13.34 14.10
C ALA A 4 -9.24 13.52 12.60
N ASP A 5 -9.09 14.77 12.15
CA ASP A 5 -8.71 15.05 10.76
C ASP A 5 -7.20 14.88 10.61
N HIS A 6 -6.81 14.02 9.68
CA HIS A 6 -5.40 13.77 9.35
C HIS A 6 -4.84 14.81 8.36
N ASP A 7 -5.70 15.69 7.86
CA ASP A 7 -5.43 16.83 6.99
C ASP A 7 -6.11 18.08 7.57
N SER A 8 -5.35 18.94 8.24
CA SER A 8 -5.88 20.18 8.82
C SER A 8 -6.39 21.19 7.79
N SER A 9 -6.19 20.96 6.50
CA SER A 9 -6.61 21.86 5.41
C SER A 9 -7.95 21.51 4.77
N THR A 10 -8.50 20.32 5.07
CA THR A 10 -9.76 19.84 4.49
C THR A 10 -10.84 19.76 5.57
N PRO A 11 -11.87 20.61 5.56
CA PRO A 11 -12.96 20.52 6.53
C PRO A 11 -13.79 19.25 6.33
N GLY A 12 -14.15 18.52 7.39
CA GLY A 12 -15.15 17.45 7.33
C GLY A 12 -14.72 16.18 8.06
N THR A 13 -15.26 15.04 7.63
CA THR A 13 -14.77 13.72 8.05
C THR A 13 -13.78 13.25 6.99
N GLN A 14 -12.56 12.92 7.42
CA GLN A 14 -11.55 12.36 6.53
C GLN A 14 -11.31 10.89 6.84
N TYR A 15 -11.26 10.08 5.79
CA TYR A 15 -10.91 8.67 5.90
C TYR A 15 -9.45 8.48 5.53
N PHE A 16 -8.79 7.56 6.23
CA PHE A 16 -7.48 7.06 5.84
C PHE A 16 -7.69 5.83 4.96
N GLU A 17 -7.29 5.95 3.71
CA GLU A 17 -7.34 4.88 2.72
C GLU A 17 -6.05 4.05 2.83
N VAL A 18 -6.18 2.81 3.27
CA VAL A 18 -5.05 1.88 3.36
C VAL A 18 -4.91 1.20 2.00
N ASN A 19 -4.23 1.86 1.08
CA ASN A 19 -3.91 1.28 -0.23
C ASN A 19 -2.51 0.63 -0.27
N ASP A 20 -1.83 0.58 0.86
CA ASP A 20 -0.61 -0.21 1.00
C ASP A 20 -0.35 -0.69 2.43
N ILE A 21 0.11 -1.95 2.55
CA ILE A 21 0.51 -2.58 3.81
C ILE A 21 1.90 -3.18 3.65
N VAL A 22 2.83 -2.75 4.50
CA VAL A 22 4.19 -3.30 4.55
C VAL A 22 4.46 -3.99 5.87
N ARG A 23 5.02 -5.20 5.78
CA ARG A 23 5.42 -6.05 6.91
C ARG A 23 6.93 -6.22 6.90
N GLY A 24 7.58 -6.00 8.03
CA GLY A 24 9.03 -6.07 8.20
C GLY A 24 9.48 -7.13 9.18
N GLY A 25 10.80 -7.32 9.26
CA GLY A 25 11.43 -8.22 10.24
C GLY A 25 11.79 -9.60 9.70
N PHE A 26 12.06 -9.70 8.39
CA PHE A 26 12.30 -10.96 7.71
C PHE A 26 13.71 -11.12 7.12
N SER A 27 14.66 -10.25 7.49
CA SER A 27 16.00 -10.27 6.88
C SER A 27 16.68 -11.63 7.06
N GLY A 28 17.26 -12.13 5.97
CA GLY A 28 17.87 -13.45 5.93
C GLY A 28 16.90 -14.65 5.99
N LEU A 29 15.57 -14.42 6.05
CA LEU A 29 14.59 -15.51 6.12
C LEU A 29 13.97 -15.85 4.75
N ALA A 30 13.65 -17.13 4.61
CA ALA A 30 12.69 -17.60 3.62
C ALA A 30 11.28 -17.15 4.05
N VAL A 31 10.59 -16.47 3.15
CA VAL A 31 9.26 -15.89 3.40
C VAL A 31 8.29 -16.41 2.36
N ASN A 32 7.15 -16.93 2.82
CA ASN A 32 5.98 -17.10 1.97
C ASN A 32 5.04 -15.92 2.22
N ALA A 33 4.49 -15.37 1.16
CA ALA A 33 3.47 -14.33 1.26
C ALA A 33 2.35 -14.63 0.27
N GLY A 34 1.14 -14.23 0.61
CA GLY A 34 -0.02 -14.43 -0.22
C GLY A 34 -1.17 -13.55 0.24
N TYR A 35 -2.25 -13.54 -0.53
CA TYR A 35 -3.50 -12.91 -0.15
C TYR A 35 -4.68 -13.77 -0.60
N THR A 36 -5.85 -13.48 -0.06
CA THR A 36 -7.10 -14.11 -0.47
C THR A 36 -8.24 -13.10 -0.48
N LEU A 37 -9.13 -13.25 -1.46
CA LEU A 37 -10.37 -12.49 -1.59
C LEU A 37 -11.53 -13.44 -1.28
N PHE A 38 -12.31 -13.12 -0.25
CA PHE A 38 -13.46 -13.94 0.17
C PHE A 38 -14.78 -13.53 -0.51
N SER A 39 -14.77 -12.44 -1.27
CA SER A 39 -15.90 -11.94 -2.06
C SER A 39 -15.42 -11.46 -3.41
N THR A 40 -16.25 -11.61 -4.45
CA THR A 40 -16.01 -10.99 -5.76
C THR A 40 -16.15 -9.47 -5.72
N THR A 41 -16.70 -8.93 -4.63
CA THR A 41 -16.80 -7.48 -4.35
C THR A 41 -15.71 -7.01 -3.39
N ALA A 42 -14.72 -7.84 -3.07
CA ALA A 42 -13.61 -7.41 -2.23
C ALA A 42 -12.71 -6.46 -3.03
N SER A 43 -12.22 -5.40 -2.39
CA SER A 43 -11.22 -4.55 -3.04
C SER A 43 -9.96 -5.36 -3.38
N PRO A 44 -9.33 -5.07 -4.52
CA PRO A 44 -8.25 -5.88 -5.06
C PRO A 44 -6.94 -5.71 -4.28
N VAL A 45 -6.05 -6.68 -4.48
CA VAL A 45 -4.61 -6.53 -4.22
C VAL A 45 -3.94 -6.41 -5.58
N TYR A 46 -3.37 -5.25 -5.87
CA TYR A 46 -2.75 -4.94 -7.15
C TYR A 46 -1.33 -5.49 -7.27
N ARG A 47 -0.61 -5.57 -6.15
CA ARG A 47 0.80 -6.00 -6.14
C ARG A 47 1.15 -6.64 -4.81
N GLN A 48 2.03 -7.64 -4.87
CA GLN A 48 2.69 -8.23 -3.72
C GLN A 48 4.17 -8.39 -4.05
N GLY A 49 5.07 -7.95 -3.17
CA GLY A 49 6.51 -8.03 -3.44
C GLY A 49 7.40 -8.07 -2.21
N ARG A 50 8.61 -8.60 -2.37
CA ARG A 50 9.71 -8.49 -1.39
C ARG A 50 10.37 -7.13 -1.54
N THR A 51 9.75 -6.09 -1.00
CA THR A 51 10.26 -4.72 -1.04
C THR A 51 9.76 -3.91 0.15
N PHE A 52 10.41 -2.77 0.40
CA PHE A 52 9.99 -1.77 1.38
C PHE A 52 9.19 -0.63 0.74
N THR A 53 9.37 -0.40 -0.56
CA THR A 53 8.85 0.77 -1.26
C THR A 53 7.42 0.50 -1.74
N SER A 54 6.49 1.31 -1.23
CA SER A 54 5.13 1.35 -1.77
C SER A 54 5.14 2.16 -3.06
N VAL A 55 4.54 1.60 -4.09
CA VAL A 55 4.27 2.32 -5.33
C VAL A 55 2.80 2.70 -5.38
N GLN A 56 2.53 3.84 -5.99
CA GLN A 56 1.20 4.36 -6.17
C GLN A 56 0.49 3.61 -7.32
N HIS A 57 -0.50 2.76 -6.99
CA HIS A 57 -1.47 2.31 -7.99
C HIS A 57 -2.40 3.47 -8.34
N ARG A 58 -2.74 3.64 -9.62
CA ARG A 58 -3.77 4.56 -10.10
C ARG A 58 -4.46 3.92 -11.28
N ALA A 59 -5.76 4.19 -11.43
CA ALA A 59 -6.45 3.94 -12.69
C ALA A 59 -5.97 4.90 -13.79
N LEU A 60 -6.29 4.62 -15.06
CA LEU A 60 -6.01 5.53 -16.18
C LEU A 60 -6.65 6.90 -15.95
N ALA A 61 -7.91 6.91 -15.52
CA ALA A 61 -8.68 8.07 -15.07
C ALA A 61 -9.87 7.58 -14.23
N TYR A 62 -10.46 8.44 -13.40
CA TYR A 62 -11.54 8.11 -12.48
C TYR A 62 -12.93 8.58 -12.95
N ASP A 63 -13.06 8.94 -14.22
CA ASP A 63 -14.29 9.50 -14.83
C ASP A 63 -15.31 8.43 -15.31
N THR A 64 -14.85 7.25 -15.71
CA THR A 64 -15.69 6.18 -16.25
C THR A 64 -15.25 4.81 -15.74
N SER A 65 -16.18 3.85 -15.66
CA SER A 65 -15.86 2.47 -15.27
C SER A 65 -14.84 1.80 -16.20
N ALA A 66 -14.84 2.16 -17.48
CA ALA A 66 -13.86 1.65 -18.44
C ALA A 66 -12.44 2.16 -18.14
N ASN A 67 -12.31 3.44 -17.79
CA ASN A 67 -11.01 4.01 -17.44
C ASN A 67 -10.53 3.55 -16.06
N LYS A 68 -11.43 3.38 -15.09
CA LYS A 68 -11.13 2.79 -13.77
C LYS A 68 -10.57 1.36 -13.85
N ALA A 69 -10.92 0.62 -14.89
CA ALA A 69 -10.44 -0.75 -15.10
C ALA A 69 -9.04 -0.84 -15.74
N LEU A 70 -8.46 0.27 -16.17
CA LEU A 70 -7.15 0.32 -16.82
C LEU A 70 -6.11 0.91 -15.86
N ASN A 71 -4.88 0.37 -15.86
CA ASN A 71 -3.78 0.93 -15.09
C ASN A 71 -3.35 2.30 -15.64
N GLY A 72 -2.97 3.20 -14.75
CA GLY A 72 -2.31 4.46 -15.09
C GLY A 72 -0.98 4.24 -15.80
N THR A 73 -0.52 5.25 -16.54
CA THR A 73 0.71 5.14 -17.32
C THR A 73 1.91 4.89 -16.39
N ASN A 74 2.73 3.90 -16.78
CA ASN A 74 3.94 3.44 -16.09
C ASN A 74 3.74 2.62 -14.81
N TYR A 75 2.50 2.32 -14.38
CA TYR A 75 2.30 1.38 -13.27
C TYR A 75 2.84 -0.02 -13.64
N LEU A 76 3.50 -0.66 -12.68
CA LEU A 76 4.04 -2.01 -12.82
C LEU A 76 3.37 -2.95 -11.84
N ASP A 77 2.69 -3.98 -12.36
CA ASP A 77 2.06 -5.02 -11.53
C ASP A 77 3.10 -5.83 -10.72
N LEU A 78 4.37 -5.82 -11.17
CA LEU A 78 5.48 -6.50 -10.50
C LEU A 78 6.70 -5.57 -10.43
N PRO A 79 7.42 -5.52 -9.29
CA PRO A 79 8.69 -4.80 -9.21
C PRO A 79 9.72 -5.39 -10.20
N THR A 80 10.44 -4.54 -10.92
CA THR A 80 11.48 -4.93 -11.89
C THR A 80 12.90 -4.87 -11.32
N LYS A 81 13.06 -4.66 -10.01
CA LYS A 81 14.34 -4.70 -9.26
C LYS A 81 15.30 -3.57 -9.68
N ASN A 82 14.87 -2.33 -9.48
CA ASN A 82 15.69 -1.12 -9.61
C ASN A 82 16.48 -0.76 -8.34
N THR A 83 16.87 0.52 -8.22
CA THR A 83 17.61 1.13 -7.11
C THR A 83 16.74 1.99 -6.17
N VAL A 84 15.41 1.99 -6.34
CA VAL A 84 14.52 2.82 -5.53
C VAL A 84 14.34 2.21 -4.15
N THR A 85 14.71 2.97 -3.14
CA THR A 85 14.74 2.57 -1.72
C THR A 85 13.84 3.45 -0.86
N ALA A 86 13.12 4.39 -1.46
CA ALA A 86 12.28 5.33 -0.75
C ALA A 86 11.10 4.61 -0.06
N ASN A 87 10.52 5.25 0.95
CA ASN A 87 9.30 4.77 1.61
C ASN A 87 8.12 4.74 0.64
N TYR A 88 7.99 5.83 -0.12
CA TYR A 88 6.97 6.04 -1.14
C TYR A 88 7.62 6.27 -2.49
N SER A 89 6.93 5.82 -3.52
CA SER A 89 7.26 6.10 -4.91
C SER A 89 5.97 6.46 -5.65
N GLY A 90 5.95 7.62 -6.30
CA GLY A 90 4.77 8.14 -6.98
C GLY A 90 4.64 9.66 -6.85
N VAL A 91 3.44 10.17 -7.13
CA VAL A 91 3.12 11.60 -7.09
C VAL A 91 2.33 11.91 -5.82
N ASN A 92 2.90 12.70 -4.92
CA ASN A 92 2.25 13.11 -3.66
C ASN A 92 1.31 14.31 -3.87
N SER A 93 0.28 14.13 -4.67
CA SER A 93 -0.78 15.13 -4.86
C SER A 93 -2.08 14.47 -5.29
N PRO A 94 -3.24 15.07 -4.94
CA PRO A 94 -4.53 14.69 -5.50
C PRO A 94 -4.51 14.67 -7.04
N ILE A 95 -5.33 13.83 -7.64
CA ILE A 95 -5.56 13.80 -9.09
C ILE A 95 -7.04 14.05 -9.42
N ASP A 96 -7.31 14.94 -10.39
CA ASP A 96 -8.69 15.18 -10.85
C ASP A 96 -9.22 13.98 -11.64
N ALA A 97 -10.52 13.71 -11.54
CA ALA A 97 -11.15 12.52 -12.12
C ALA A 97 -10.91 12.34 -13.63
N THR A 98 -10.83 13.43 -14.39
CA THR A 98 -10.60 13.40 -15.85
C THR A 98 -9.13 13.44 -16.25
N THR A 99 -8.21 13.60 -15.28
CA THR A 99 -6.78 13.67 -15.56
C THR A 99 -6.26 12.27 -15.82
N THR A 100 -5.57 12.08 -16.94
CA THR A 100 -4.89 10.83 -17.23
C THR A 100 -3.76 10.62 -16.22
N ALA A 101 -3.87 9.58 -15.40
CA ALA A 101 -2.83 9.25 -14.44
C ALA A 101 -1.56 8.83 -15.17
N SER A 102 -0.48 9.50 -14.80
CA SER A 102 0.85 9.18 -15.28
C SER A 102 1.84 9.40 -14.15
N THR A 103 2.76 8.45 -14.02
CA THR A 103 3.91 8.53 -13.13
C THR A 103 5.18 8.31 -13.95
N SER A 104 6.37 8.41 -13.37
CA SER A 104 7.59 7.98 -14.08
C SER A 104 7.84 6.50 -13.82
N SER A 105 8.45 5.77 -14.78
CA SER A 105 8.84 4.37 -14.56
C SER A 105 9.78 4.22 -13.36
N ALA A 106 10.67 5.19 -13.13
CA ALA A 106 11.50 5.24 -11.94
C ALA A 106 10.70 5.36 -10.63
N THR A 107 9.48 5.91 -10.67
CA THR A 107 8.61 6.05 -9.48
C THR A 107 7.62 4.89 -9.30
N GLN A 108 7.63 3.88 -10.17
CA GLN A 108 6.71 2.73 -10.12
C GLN A 108 7.43 1.40 -9.94
N ASP A 109 8.72 1.45 -9.67
CA ASP A 109 9.54 0.28 -9.43
C ASP A 109 10.22 0.42 -8.05
N ALA A 110 10.63 -0.72 -7.50
CA ALA A 110 11.10 -0.86 -6.13
C ALA A 110 12.26 -1.85 -6.07
N VAL A 111 13.28 -1.53 -5.27
CA VAL A 111 14.38 -2.47 -5.04
C VAL A 111 13.86 -3.68 -4.29
N VAL A 112 14.38 -4.87 -4.63
CA VAL A 112 14.12 -6.06 -3.82
C VAL A 112 14.76 -5.87 -2.45
N ASN A 113 13.98 -6.10 -1.40
CA ASN A 113 14.41 -6.01 -0.02
C ASN A 113 14.05 -7.32 0.71
N ASP A 114 15.05 -7.96 1.31
CA ASP A 114 14.87 -9.22 2.01
C ASP A 114 14.16 -9.06 3.36
N SER A 115 14.17 -7.87 3.95
CA SER A 115 13.56 -7.64 5.27
C SER A 115 12.07 -7.35 5.23
N TRP A 116 11.50 -7.05 4.06
CA TRP A 116 10.15 -6.52 3.93
C TRP A 116 9.29 -7.26 2.90
N VAL A 117 7.98 -7.30 3.17
CA VAL A 117 6.92 -7.70 2.25
C VAL A 117 5.94 -6.54 2.14
N ASP A 118 5.61 -6.16 0.92
CA ASP A 118 4.75 -5.03 0.59
C ASP A 118 3.55 -5.55 -0.21
N PHE A 119 2.37 -5.04 0.13
CA PHE A 119 1.11 -5.29 -0.56
C PHE A 119 0.51 -3.96 -0.96
N THR A 120 0.36 -3.72 -2.26
CA THR A 120 -0.44 -2.61 -2.78
C THR A 120 -1.86 -3.13 -2.98
N LEU A 121 -2.83 -2.47 -2.36
CA LEU A 121 -4.22 -2.87 -2.32
C LEU A 121 -5.10 -1.63 -2.36
N ASP A 122 -6.40 -1.82 -2.26
CA ASP A 122 -7.35 -0.74 -2.01
C ASP A 122 -8.19 -1.16 -0.80
N SER A 123 -8.26 -0.34 0.24
CA SER A 123 -9.04 -0.65 1.43
C SER A 123 -9.36 0.61 2.22
N VAL A 124 -10.64 0.99 2.18
CA VAL A 124 -11.18 2.13 2.92
C VAL A 124 -12.61 1.86 3.37
N TYR A 125 -13.04 2.50 4.46
CA TYR A 125 -14.41 2.37 4.97
C TYR A 125 -15.44 3.06 4.07
N ALA A 126 -15.09 4.25 3.57
CA ALA A 126 -15.90 5.02 2.64
C ALA A 126 -14.94 5.69 1.66
N ASP A 127 -15.04 5.30 0.39
CA ASP A 127 -14.19 5.79 -0.68
C ASP A 127 -14.59 7.22 -1.08
N ASP A 128 -13.59 8.05 -1.40
CA ASP A 128 -13.82 9.45 -1.77
C ASP A 128 -14.44 9.59 -3.17
N ASP A 129 -14.33 8.55 -4.01
CA ASP A 129 -14.94 8.47 -5.33
C ASP A 129 -16.32 7.78 -5.39
N GLY A 130 -16.81 7.30 -4.24
CA GLY A 130 -18.11 6.63 -4.09
C GLY A 130 -18.11 5.10 -4.23
N SER A 131 -16.95 4.45 -4.36
CA SER A 131 -16.85 3.00 -4.20
C SER A 131 -17.11 2.59 -2.73
N THR A 132 -17.81 1.49 -2.50
CA THR A 132 -18.12 1.00 -1.15
C THR A 132 -17.91 -0.50 -1.07
N ASN A 133 -16.72 -0.96 -1.43
CA ASN A 133 -16.35 -2.35 -1.18
C ASN A 133 -16.18 -2.55 0.33
N ALA A 134 -17.24 -2.98 1.00
CA ALA A 134 -17.24 -3.21 2.44
C ALA A 134 -16.32 -4.37 2.90
N VAL A 135 -15.56 -4.96 1.99
CA VAL A 135 -14.74 -6.16 2.21
C VAL A 135 -13.34 -5.91 1.67
N SER A 136 -12.34 -6.00 2.54
CA SER A 136 -10.93 -5.93 2.16
C SER A 136 -10.36 -7.33 1.87
N ALA A 137 -9.23 -7.37 1.17
CA ALA A 137 -8.43 -8.58 1.07
C ALA A 137 -7.85 -9.00 2.42
N PHE A 138 -7.56 -10.30 2.56
CA PHE A 138 -6.76 -10.83 3.66
C PHE A 138 -5.34 -11.07 3.17
N THR A 139 -4.35 -10.42 3.78
CA THR A 139 -2.92 -10.61 3.48
C THR A 139 -2.29 -11.57 4.48
N TYR A 140 -1.39 -12.43 4.01
CA TYR A 140 -0.68 -13.42 4.80
C TYR A 140 0.83 -13.32 4.56
N VAL A 141 1.60 -13.40 5.65
CA VAL A 141 3.06 -13.51 5.60
C VAL A 141 3.51 -14.58 6.59
N GLN A 142 4.31 -15.52 6.12
CA GLN A 142 4.87 -16.62 6.89
C GLN A 142 6.39 -16.60 6.77
N ALA A 143 7.05 -16.75 7.91
CA ALA A 143 8.48 -17.04 7.99
C ALA A 143 8.74 -17.98 9.17
N ALA A 144 9.91 -18.61 9.19
CA ALA A 144 10.37 -19.35 10.37
C ALA A 144 10.53 -18.38 11.56
N CYS A 145 10.24 -18.84 12.78
CA CYS A 145 10.26 -18.00 13.97
C CYS A 145 10.89 -18.68 15.18
N THR A 146 11.44 -17.88 16.09
CA THR A 146 11.78 -18.31 17.44
C THR A 146 10.55 -18.27 18.34
N ALA A 147 10.56 -19.06 19.41
CA ALA A 147 9.47 -19.04 20.40
C ALA A 147 9.31 -17.68 21.11
N ASN A 148 10.35 -16.85 21.10
CA ASN A 148 10.38 -15.52 21.71
C ASN A 148 10.86 -14.49 20.68
N PRO A 149 9.98 -14.00 19.80
CA PRO A 149 10.34 -12.98 18.83
C PRO A 149 10.59 -11.64 19.53
N SER A 150 11.55 -10.87 19.02
CA SER A 150 11.83 -9.52 19.54
C SER A 150 10.84 -8.52 18.94
N VAL A 151 10.51 -7.47 19.68
CA VAL A 151 9.73 -6.35 19.13
C VAL A 151 10.66 -5.45 18.32
N ILE A 152 10.26 -5.10 17.10
CA ILE A 152 10.88 -4.04 16.31
C ILE A 152 10.22 -2.73 16.73
N THR A 153 10.94 -1.99 17.55
CA THR A 153 10.64 -0.60 17.94
C THR A 153 11.64 0.32 17.22
N ASN A 154 11.18 1.44 16.63
CA ASN A 154 11.93 2.33 15.72
C ASN A 154 12.01 1.85 14.26
N GLY A 155 11.03 2.26 13.46
CA GLY A 155 10.88 1.90 12.05
C GLY A 155 9.62 1.09 11.76
N GLY A 156 9.00 0.53 12.81
CA GLY A 156 7.79 -0.28 12.77
C GLY A 156 7.98 -1.61 12.06
N ALA A 157 7.35 -2.68 12.54
CA ALA A 157 7.27 -3.93 11.77
C ALA A 157 6.06 -3.94 10.83
N ILE A 158 5.13 -3.00 11.01
CA ILE A 158 3.93 -2.86 10.19
C ILE A 158 3.81 -1.39 9.81
N ARG A 159 3.58 -1.14 8.52
CA ARG A 159 3.26 0.19 8.02
C ARG A 159 1.97 0.10 7.23
N LEU A 160 1.02 0.95 7.60
CA LEU A 160 -0.19 1.18 6.83
C LEU A 160 0.01 2.50 6.09
N ARG A 161 -0.22 2.50 4.78
CA ARG A 161 0.15 3.60 3.91
C ARG A 161 -1.00 3.96 2.98
N GLN A 162 -1.16 5.26 2.80
CA GLN A 162 -1.95 5.88 1.74
C GLN A 162 -0.95 6.42 0.71
N THR A 163 -1.10 6.07 -0.55
CA THR A 163 -0.15 6.31 -1.63
C THR A 163 -0.63 7.38 -2.62
N ALA A 164 -1.56 8.24 -2.20
CA ALA A 164 -2.13 9.31 -3.04
C ALA A 164 -2.77 8.77 -4.34
N GLN A 165 -3.43 7.61 -4.31
CA GLN A 165 -4.05 6.97 -5.48
C GLN A 165 -5.04 7.92 -6.18
N GLU A 166 -5.84 8.65 -5.40
CA GLU A 166 -6.99 9.44 -5.92
C GLU A 166 -6.93 10.90 -5.46
N ALA A 167 -7.98 11.43 -4.83
CA ALA A 167 -8.00 12.77 -4.28
C ALA A 167 -7.22 12.89 -2.95
N THR A 168 -6.39 11.89 -2.64
CA THR A 168 -5.65 11.76 -1.39
C THR A 168 -4.18 12.19 -1.52
N THR A 169 -3.50 12.33 -0.38
CA THR A 169 -2.05 12.56 -0.29
C THR A 169 -1.35 11.41 0.41
N MET A 170 -0.03 11.35 0.36
CA MET A 170 0.73 10.29 1.02
C MET A 170 0.64 10.44 2.55
N LYS A 171 0.24 9.36 3.23
CA LYS A 171 0.13 9.30 4.69
C LYS A 171 0.63 7.94 5.19
N GLU A 172 1.18 7.92 6.40
CA GLU A 172 1.71 6.71 7.04
C GLU A 172 1.18 6.56 8.46
N ILE A 173 0.88 5.32 8.83
CA ILE A 173 0.81 4.88 10.22
C ILE A 173 1.90 3.83 10.42
N ILE A 174 2.82 4.11 11.34
CA ILE A 174 3.91 3.19 11.71
C ILE A 174 3.51 2.49 13.00
N LEU A 175 3.57 1.16 12.98
CA LEU A 175 3.21 0.31 14.10
C LEU A 175 4.38 -0.59 14.45
N ASP A 176 4.63 -0.72 15.75
CA ASP A 176 5.52 -1.76 16.26
C ASP A 176 4.98 -3.14 15.88
N GLY A 177 5.88 -4.11 15.82
CA GLY A 177 5.51 -5.52 15.70
C GLY A 177 6.74 -6.38 15.89
N TYR A 178 6.68 -7.64 15.48
CA TYR A 178 7.71 -8.61 15.82
C TYR A 178 8.73 -8.79 14.70
N SER A 179 10.03 -8.74 15.04
CA SER A 179 11.04 -9.39 14.23
C SER A 179 10.91 -10.87 14.46
N ILE A 180 10.71 -11.58 13.36
CA ILE A 180 10.61 -13.01 13.41
C ILE A 180 12.07 -13.48 13.36
N GLY A 181 12.67 -13.78 14.51
CA GLY A 181 14.09 -14.16 14.59
C GLY A 181 14.38 -15.47 13.85
N THR A 182 15.66 -15.75 13.57
CA THR A 182 16.10 -17.07 13.10
C THR A 182 15.94 -18.10 14.22
N PRO A 183 15.31 -19.28 13.96
CA PRO A 183 15.17 -20.37 14.94
C PRO A 183 16.47 -20.76 15.64
#